data_AF-A0A0D6B1S7-F1
#
_entry.id   AF-A0A0D6B1S7-F1
#
_cell.length_a   1.000
_cell.length_b   1.000
_cell.length_c   1.000
_cell.angle_alpha   90.00
_cell.angle_beta   90.00
_cell.angle_gamma   90.00
#
_symmetry.space_group_name_H-M   'P 1'
#
loop_
_entity.id
_entity.type
_entity.pdbx_description
1 polymer ?
#
loop_
_entity_poly.entity_id
_entity_poly.type
_entity_poly.pdbx_seq_one_letter_code
_entity_poly.pdbx_strand_id
1 'polypeptide(L)' 'MGDTPQPIYFRPRDAKALFGVSANTVRRWLERAGPAVRTIKMGNTRLIHREEMEVWLEANGEKA' A
#
# COMPACT_ATOMS: atom_id res chain seq x y z
N MET A 1 -22.03 1.82 -15.98
CA MET A 1 -20.99 2.56 -15.26
C MET A 1 -20.20 1.52 -14.48
N GLY A 2 -19.09 0.96 -14.96
CA GLY A 2 -17.96 1.64 -15.56
C GLY A 2 -16.85 1.94 -14.55
N ASP A 3 -16.86 1.32 -13.36
CA ASP A 3 -15.76 1.38 -12.41
C ASP A 3 -15.02 0.04 -12.43
N THR A 4 -14.18 -0.18 -13.43
CA THR A 4 -13.12 -1.18 -13.30
C THR A 4 -12.01 -0.51 -12.50
N PRO A 5 -11.84 -0.85 -11.20
CA PRO A 5 -10.85 -0.18 -10.38
C PRO A 5 -9.46 -0.39 -11.00
N GLN A 6 -8.77 0.72 -11.24
CA GLN A 6 -7.38 0.74 -11.72
C GLN A 6 -6.53 -0.17 -10.83
N PRO A 7 -5.45 -0.82 -11.35
CA PRO A 7 -4.80 -1.93 -10.66
C PRO A 7 -4.39 -1.49 -9.26
N ILE A 8 -5.12 -2.04 -8.29
CA ILE A 8 -5.26 -1.52 -6.93
C ILE A 8 -3.99 -1.72 -6.12
N TYR A 9 -2.90 -2.19 -6.74
CA TYR A 9 -1.72 -2.62 -6.04
C TYR A 9 -0.45 -1.91 -6.50
N PHE A 10 0.33 -1.40 -5.55
CA PHE A 10 1.65 -0.80 -5.77
C PHE A 10 2.77 -1.67 -5.18
N ARG A 11 4.00 -1.51 -5.69
CA ARG A 11 5.18 -2.19 -5.13
C ARG A 11 5.83 -1.29 -4.08
N PRO A 12 6.51 -1.86 -3.07
CA PRO A 12 7.30 -1.08 -2.11
C PRO A 12 8.33 -0.15 -2.76
N ARG A 13 8.86 -0.52 -3.94
CA ARG A 13 9.82 0.32 -4.68
C ARG A 13 9.20 1.62 -5.20
N ASP A 14 7.90 1.59 -5.52
CA ASP A 14 7.16 2.72 -6.06
C ASP A 14 6.64 3.64 -4.94
N ALA A 15 6.73 3.20 -3.68
CA ALA A 15 6.30 3.97 -2.51
C ALA A 15 6.92 5.37 -2.43
N LYS A 16 8.17 5.52 -2.88
CA LYS A 16 8.86 6.82 -2.90
C LYS A 16 8.21 7.78 -3.89
N ALA A 17 7.74 7.28 -5.03
CA ALA A 17 7.08 8.10 -6.03
C ALA A 17 5.61 8.38 -5.68
N LEU A 18 4.94 7.43 -5.01
CA LEU A 18 3.51 7.52 -4.67
C LEU A 18 3.24 8.31 -3.39
N PHE A 19 4.06 8.08 -2.36
CA PHE A 19 3.83 8.54 -0.99
C PHE A 19 5.04 9.33 -0.44
N GLY A 20 6.08 9.57 -1.26
CA GLY A 20 7.30 10.25 -0.79
C GLY A 20 8.11 9.48 0.27
N VAL A 21 7.71 8.24 0.64
CA VAL A 21 8.35 7.47 1.70
C VAL A 21 9.26 6.37 1.19
N SER A 22 10.17 5.91 2.06
CA SER A 22 11.02 4.76 1.74
C SER A 22 10.24 3.44 1.75
N ALA A 23 10.70 2.46 0.97
CA ALA A 23 10.16 1.10 1.01
C ALA A 23 10.14 0.49 2.42
N ASN A 24 11.10 0.90 3.27
CA ASN A 24 11.17 0.46 4.66
C ASN A 24 10.05 1.07 5.53
N THR A 25 9.60 2.28 5.23
CA THR A 25 8.43 2.90 5.88
C THR A 25 7.17 2.14 5.52
N VAL A 26 6.99 1.80 4.24
CA VAL A 26 5.85 0.97 3.81
C VAL A 26 5.87 -0.41 4.45
N ARG A 27 7.05 -1.01 4.63
CA ARG A 27 7.18 -2.26 5.39
C ARG A 27 6.68 -2.11 6.83
N ARG A 28 7.03 -1.01 7.51
CA ARG A 28 6.51 -0.71 8.86
C ARG A 28 4.99 -0.49 8.87
N TRP A 29 4.45 0.21 7.87
CA TRP A 29 3.00 0.36 7.74
C TRP A 29 2.31 -0.98 7.58
N LEU A 30 2.82 -1.88 6.73
CA LEU A 30 2.28 -3.24 6.60
C LEU A 30 2.38 -4.05 7.90
N GLU A 31 3.48 -3.94 8.63
CA GLU A 31 3.65 -4.62 9.92
C GLU A 31 2.66 -4.11 10.98
N ARG A 32 2.32 -2.82 10.95
CA ARG A 32 1.31 -2.21 11.83
C ARG A 32 -0.13 -2.48 11.39
N ALA A 33 -0.40 -2.40 10.09
CA ALA A 33 -1.71 -2.62 9.51
C ALA A 33 -2.13 -4.10 9.59
N GLY A 34 -1.17 -5.02 9.46
CA GLY A 34 -1.40 -6.45 9.53
C GLY A 34 -2.45 -6.89 8.52
N PRO A 35 -3.60 -7.46 8.96
CA PRO A 35 -4.66 -7.93 8.07
C PRO A 35 -5.50 -6.81 7.44
N ALA A 36 -5.38 -5.55 7.90
CA ALA A 36 -6.17 -4.43 7.38
C ALA A 36 -5.78 -4.02 5.95
N VAL A 37 -4.58 -4.39 5.49
CA VAL A 37 -4.10 -4.09 4.14
C VAL A 37 -3.77 -5.38 3.42
N ARG A 38 -4.45 -5.64 2.29
CA ARG A 38 -4.21 -6.84 1.50
C ARG A 38 -2.91 -6.68 0.71
N THR A 39 -2.18 -7.78 0.65
CA THR A 39 -0.98 -7.88 -0.17
C THR A 39 -1.03 -9.13 -1.00
N ILE A 40 -0.64 -9.05 -2.26
CA ILE A 40 -0.49 -10.20 -3.14
C ILE A 40 1.00 -10.42 -3.42
N LYS A 41 1.43 -11.67 -3.48
CA LYS A 41 2.80 -12.03 -3.87
C LYS A 41 2.80 -12.36 -5.36
N MET A 42 3.49 -11.52 -6.15
CA MET A 42 3.69 -11.73 -7.58
C MET A 42 5.15 -12.07 -7.83
N GLY A 43 5.45 -13.38 -7.90
CA GLY A 43 6.81 -13.90 -7.98
C GLY A 43 7.63 -13.50 -6.75
N ASN A 44 8.74 -12.78 -6.97
CA ASN A 44 9.59 -12.26 -5.90
C ASN A 44 9.15 -10.88 -5.36
N THR A 45 8.09 -10.29 -5.92
CA THR A 45 7.63 -8.95 -5.52
C THR A 45 6.32 -9.04 -4.75
N ARG A 46 6.24 -8.32 -3.63
CA ARG A 46 4.98 -8.09 -2.91
C ARG A 46 4.30 -6.86 -3.48
N LEU A 47 3.04 -6.99 -3.88
CA LEU A 47 2.18 -5.89 -4.28
C LEU A 47 1.21 -5.61 -3.14
N ILE A 48 0.96 -4.33 -2.87
CA ILE A 48 0.25 -3.83 -1.70
C ILE A 48 -0.98 -3.09 -2.18
N HIS A 49 -2.15 -3.41 -1.63
CA HIS A 49 -3.38 -2.74 -1.99
C HIS A 49 -3.29 -1.27 -1.56
N ARG A 50 -3.27 -0.39 -2.56
CA ARG A 50 -3.09 1.06 -2.41
C ARG A 50 -4.24 1.67 -1.63
N GLU A 51 -5.48 1.38 -2.03
CA GLU A 51 -6.67 1.97 -1.41
C GLU A 51 -6.82 1.57 0.07
N GLU A 52 -6.59 0.30 0.40
CA GLU A 52 -6.64 -0.15 1.80
C GLU A 52 -5.52 0.46 2.63
N MET A 53 -4.32 0.64 2.03
CA MET A 53 -3.22 1.34 2.68
C MET A 53 -3.58 2.81 2.91
N GLU A 54 -4.13 3.51 1.93
CA GLU A 54 -4.58 4.90 2.05
C GLU A 54 -5.64 5.03 3.16
N VAL A 55 -6.67 4.18 3.16
CA VAL A 55 -7.70 4.15 4.22
C VAL A 55 -7.08 3.89 5.60
N TRP A 56 -6.13 2.96 5.70
CA TRP A 56 -5.43 2.69 6.97
C TRP A 56 -4.58 3.89 7.42
N LEU A 57 -3.87 4.54 6.50
CA LEU A 57 -3.07 5.73 6.78
C LEU A 57 -3.94 6.90 7.28
N GLU A 58 -5.08 7.14 6.62
CA GLU A 58 -6.06 8.13 7.03
C GLU A 58 -6.63 7.82 8.42
N ALA A 59 -6.96 6.55 8.70
CA ALA A 59 -7.49 6.12 9.99
C ALA A 59 -6.47 6.23 11.13
N ASN A 60 -5.16 6.09 10.84
CA ASN A 60 -4.08 6.15 11.84
C ASN A 60 -3.42 7.54 11.92
N GLY A 61 -3.82 8.50 11.08
CA GLY A 61 -3.21 9.82 11.00
C GLY A 61 -1.75 9.80 10.53
N GLU A 62 -1.30 8.71 9.90
CA GLU A 62 0.04 8.63 9.32
C GLU A 62 -0.02 9.34 7.97
N LYS A 63 0.52 10.56 7.90
CA LYS A 63 0.45 11.38 6.68
C LYS A 63 1.14 10.65 5.52
N ALA A 64 0.37 10.41 4.46
CA ALA A 64 0.81 9.89 3.17
C ALA A 64 1.66 10.90 2.39
#